data_AF-A0A7X7XSG7-F1
#
_entry.id   AF-A0A7X7XSG7-F1
#
_cell.length_a   1.000
_cell.length_b   1.000
_cell.length_c   1.000
_cell.angle_alpha   90.00
_cell.angle_beta   90.00
_cell.angle_gamma   90.00
#
_symmetry.space_group_name_H-M   'P 1'
#
loop_
_entity.id
_entity.type
_entity.pdbx_description
1 polymer ?
#
loop_
_entity_poly.entity_id
_entity_poly.type
_entity_poly.pdbx_seq_one_letter_code
_entity_poly.pdbx_strand_id
1 'polypeptide(L)'
;MSNLVGYSIVALFVIVMGLLLLLKVYLQTYHPGKYWYIERPIKYLMILGPMFFLFAIGERWHFGENFLPSQNPDDLAWGPFHLGWLFAMVIAIIVVSSGVKADKANTKRYVFGQLNKIDFTVFQFGVLLFGIELYKQLIFLNLYEGLANYHWYGFPLQFCSIPIFLYPLTPFIKNEKIKEAIYSFISIFNLIGGLAVMILATGVYTLQVSISIHTMIWHGVMVVVAFYLINAYKIGTKWRHYLGAVTVLFCLIVLAQLTNVLFHYIGMKFPGPGDFDGFFISPWIDRRNMPILGDIRANMIAGGVPTLIIALVFPHIYFVIFSLTGLLIYYLFHFIWKDVEKNKKEKALKTNTL
;
A
#
# COMPACT_ATOMS: atom_id res chain seq x y z
N MET A 1 16.85 -23.06 -3.30
CA MET A 1 15.81 -23.58 -4.22
C MET A 1 16.28 -23.30 -5.64
N SER A 2 16.18 -24.27 -6.55
CA SER A 2 16.57 -24.02 -7.96
C SER A 2 15.54 -23.13 -8.66
N ASN A 3 15.97 -22.42 -9.71
CA ASN A 3 15.08 -21.58 -10.51
C ASN A 3 13.92 -22.37 -11.13
N LEU A 4 14.16 -23.61 -11.57
CA LEU A 4 13.11 -24.49 -12.08
C LEU A 4 12.00 -24.70 -11.05
N VAL A 5 12.35 -25.05 -9.81
CA VAL A 5 11.37 -25.25 -8.73
C VAL A 5 10.65 -23.94 -8.39
N GLY A 6 11.38 -22.82 -8.29
CA GLY A 6 10.79 -21.51 -8.04
C GLY A 6 9.76 -21.12 -9.11
N TYR A 7 10.12 -21.23 -10.40
CA TYR A 7 9.20 -20.97 -11.51
C TYR A 7 8.01 -21.93 -11.54
N SER A 8 8.20 -23.22 -11.21
CA SER A 8 7.09 -24.17 -11.09
C SER A 8 6.11 -23.78 -10.00
N ILE A 9 6.58 -23.32 -8.83
CA ILE A 9 5.72 -22.84 -7.74
C ILE A 9 4.96 -21.58 -8.16
N VAL A 10 5.62 -20.63 -8.85
CA VAL A 10 4.96 -19.44 -9.42
C VAL A 10 3.88 -19.83 -10.42
N ALA A 11 4.19 -20.71 -11.37
CA ALA A 11 3.24 -21.15 -12.39
C ALA A 11 2.03 -21.83 -11.74
N LEU A 12 2.28 -22.72 -10.78
CA LEU A 12 1.21 -23.37 -10.01
C LEU A 12 0.35 -22.33 -9.27
N PHE A 13 0.97 -21.37 -8.59
CA PHE A 13 0.25 -20.31 -7.89
C PHE A 13 -0.64 -19.49 -8.83
N VAL A 14 -0.10 -19.05 -9.97
CA VAL A 14 -0.83 -18.27 -10.98
C VAL A 14 -1.99 -19.09 -11.56
N ILE A 15 -1.77 -20.36 -11.88
CA ILE A 15 -2.82 -21.27 -12.39
C ILE A 15 -3.92 -21.44 -11.34
N VAL A 16 -3.57 -21.75 -10.09
CA VAL A 16 -4.55 -21.93 -9.00
C VAL A 16 -5.35 -20.65 -8.78
N MET A 17 -4.68 -19.50 -8.69
CA MET A 17 -5.34 -18.21 -8.51
C MET A 17 -6.24 -17.85 -9.70
N GLY A 18 -5.81 -18.16 -10.92
CA GLY A 18 -6.60 -17.98 -12.14
C GLY A 18 -7.85 -18.87 -12.15
N LEU A 19 -7.72 -20.15 -11.81
CA LEU A 19 -8.84 -21.08 -11.71
C LEU A 19 -9.82 -20.67 -10.61
N LEU A 20 -9.34 -20.21 -9.45
CA LEU A 20 -10.18 -19.68 -8.37
C LEU A 20 -10.95 -18.43 -8.81
N LEU A 21 -10.30 -17.53 -9.56
CA LEU A 21 -10.95 -16.33 -10.11
C LEU A 21 -12.01 -16.72 -11.15
N LEU A 22 -11.69 -17.60 -12.10
CA LEU A 22 -12.65 -18.06 -13.12
C LEU A 22 -13.85 -18.76 -12.49
N LEU A 23 -13.61 -19.64 -11.52
CA LEU A 23 -14.68 -20.32 -10.77
C LEU A 23 -15.54 -19.30 -10.02
N LYS A 24 -14.94 -18.31 -9.36
CA LYS A 24 -15.68 -17.24 -8.68
C LYS A 24 -16.54 -16.45 -9.67
N VAL A 25 -15.99 -16.05 -10.81
CA VAL A 25 -16.74 -15.32 -11.85
C VAL A 25 -17.89 -16.17 -12.38
N TYR A 26 -17.64 -17.44 -12.68
CA TYR A 26 -18.66 -18.39 -13.13
C TYR A 26 -19.81 -18.50 -12.11
N LEU A 27 -19.50 -18.73 -10.84
CA LEU A 27 -20.50 -18.84 -9.77
C LEU A 27 -21.31 -17.55 -9.62
N GLN A 28 -20.67 -16.39 -9.72
CA GLN A 28 -21.36 -15.10 -9.59
C GLN A 28 -22.25 -14.78 -10.79
N THR A 29 -21.85 -15.18 -12.00
CA THR A 29 -22.58 -14.90 -13.25
C THR A 29 -23.77 -15.87 -13.43
N TYR A 30 -23.55 -17.17 -13.23
CA TYR A 30 -24.55 -18.20 -13.54
C TYR A 30 -25.33 -18.71 -12.33
N HIS A 31 -24.78 -18.56 -11.11
CA HIS A 31 -25.39 -19.09 -9.89
C HIS A 31 -25.39 -18.08 -8.73
N PRO A 32 -25.88 -16.84 -8.95
CA PRO A 32 -25.73 -15.74 -8.01
C PRO A 32 -26.33 -16.07 -6.64
N GLY A 33 -25.48 -16.15 -5.62
CA GLY A 33 -25.89 -16.36 -4.23
C GLY A 33 -26.28 -17.80 -3.86
N LYS A 34 -26.36 -18.73 -4.83
CA LYS A 34 -26.72 -20.13 -4.58
C LYS A 34 -25.63 -20.88 -3.82
N TYR A 35 -24.36 -20.68 -4.21
CA TYR A 35 -23.21 -21.41 -3.67
C TYR A 35 -22.36 -20.56 -2.72
N TRP A 36 -23.01 -19.81 -1.82
CA TRP A 36 -22.31 -18.88 -0.92
C TRP A 36 -21.26 -19.56 -0.03
N TYR A 37 -21.49 -20.83 0.35
CA TYR A 37 -20.60 -21.63 1.19
C TYR A 37 -19.34 -22.09 0.44
N ILE A 38 -19.34 -22.08 -0.90
CA ILE A 38 -18.17 -22.33 -1.75
C ILE A 38 -17.49 -21.00 -2.10
N GLU A 39 -18.27 -19.97 -2.46
CA GLU A 39 -17.74 -18.66 -2.81
C GLU A 39 -16.95 -18.00 -1.67
N ARG A 40 -17.35 -18.19 -0.41
CA ARG A 40 -16.67 -17.59 0.75
C ARG A 40 -15.25 -18.15 0.94
N PRO A 41 -15.04 -19.48 1.05
CA PRO A 41 -13.70 -20.06 1.07
C PRO A 41 -12.82 -19.63 -0.11
N ILE A 42 -13.36 -19.62 -1.34
CA ILE A 42 -12.60 -19.17 -2.53
C ILE A 42 -12.07 -17.75 -2.33
N LYS A 43 -12.91 -16.83 -1.83
CA LYS A 43 -12.49 -15.43 -1.56
C LYS A 43 -11.37 -15.36 -0.52
N TYR A 44 -11.44 -16.16 0.55
CA TYR A 44 -10.39 -16.18 1.56
C TYR A 44 -9.08 -16.77 1.03
N LEU A 45 -9.16 -17.85 0.25
CA LEU A 45 -7.99 -18.42 -0.42
C LEU A 45 -7.33 -17.43 -1.37
N MET A 46 -8.12 -16.62 -2.10
CA MET A 46 -7.55 -15.60 -2.97
C MET A 46 -6.90 -14.44 -2.20
N ILE A 47 -7.43 -14.08 -1.03
CA ILE A 47 -6.89 -12.99 -0.18
C ILE A 47 -5.61 -13.42 0.54
N LEU A 48 -5.59 -14.64 1.08
CA LEU A 48 -4.46 -15.18 1.83
C LEU A 48 -3.45 -15.93 0.93
N GLY A 49 -3.83 -16.24 -0.30
CA GLY A 49 -2.99 -16.93 -1.29
C GLY A 49 -1.61 -16.27 -1.45
N PRO A 50 -1.51 -14.94 -1.64
CA PRO A 50 -0.23 -14.24 -1.68
C PRO A 50 0.66 -14.49 -0.46
N MET A 51 0.09 -14.49 0.75
CA MET A 51 0.85 -14.80 1.98
C MET A 51 1.42 -16.23 1.91
N PHE A 52 0.57 -17.23 1.67
CA PHE A 52 1.03 -18.62 1.58
C PHE A 52 2.06 -18.82 0.48
N PHE A 53 1.90 -18.13 -0.64
CA PHE A 53 2.87 -18.14 -1.73
C PHE A 53 4.24 -17.59 -1.30
N LEU A 54 4.28 -16.45 -0.59
CA LEU A 54 5.52 -15.90 -0.06
C LEU A 54 6.21 -16.85 0.92
N PHE A 55 5.46 -17.48 1.83
CA PHE A 55 6.00 -18.51 2.73
C PHE A 55 6.51 -19.76 2.00
N ALA A 56 5.82 -20.17 0.92
CA ALA A 56 6.20 -21.35 0.15
C ALA A 56 7.56 -21.16 -0.55
N ILE A 57 7.77 -20.01 -1.20
CA ILE A 57 9.07 -19.70 -1.82
C ILE A 57 10.13 -19.38 -0.75
N GLY A 58 9.75 -18.62 0.29
CA GLY A 58 10.63 -18.18 1.36
C GLY A 58 11.85 -17.40 0.85
N GLU A 59 12.89 -17.33 1.68
CA GLU A 59 14.19 -16.74 1.30
C GLU A 59 15.06 -17.70 0.47
N ARG A 60 14.53 -18.88 0.16
CA ARG A 60 15.28 -19.98 -0.48
C ARG A 60 15.47 -19.78 -1.98
N TRP A 61 14.76 -18.82 -2.59
CA TRP A 61 14.76 -18.60 -4.04
C TRP A 61 15.29 -17.22 -4.38
N HIS A 62 16.28 -17.19 -5.28
CA HIS A 62 16.95 -16.01 -5.78
C HIS A 62 16.71 -15.86 -7.28
N PHE A 63 16.83 -14.63 -7.79
CA PHE A 63 16.74 -14.40 -9.22
C PHE A 63 17.89 -15.07 -9.97
N GLY A 64 17.62 -15.55 -11.18
CA GLY A 64 18.66 -16.05 -12.08
C GLY A 64 19.40 -14.91 -12.79
N GLU A 65 20.53 -15.24 -13.42
CA GLU A 65 21.40 -14.29 -14.13
C GLU A 65 20.68 -13.50 -15.23
N ASN A 66 19.65 -14.08 -15.86
CA ASN A 66 18.83 -13.39 -16.87
C ASN A 66 18.07 -12.17 -16.30
N PHE A 67 17.80 -12.16 -15.00
CA PHE A 67 17.12 -11.05 -14.32
C PHE A 67 18.10 -10.13 -13.57
N LEU A 68 19.29 -10.64 -13.21
CA LEU A 68 20.33 -9.92 -12.50
C LEU A 68 21.69 -10.07 -13.22
N PRO A 69 21.85 -9.56 -14.45
CA PRO A 69 23.09 -9.68 -15.20
C PRO A 69 24.30 -9.02 -14.50
N SER A 70 24.07 -7.96 -13.73
CA SER A 70 25.11 -7.27 -12.94
C SER A 70 25.15 -7.72 -11.47
N GLN A 71 24.30 -8.67 -11.08
CA GLN A 71 24.08 -9.09 -9.68
C GLN A 71 23.58 -7.95 -8.78
N ASN A 72 23.11 -6.84 -9.35
CA ASN A 72 22.52 -5.73 -8.62
C ASN A 72 20.99 -5.83 -8.67
N PRO A 73 20.27 -5.77 -7.52
CA PRO A 73 18.80 -5.73 -7.51
C PRO A 73 18.17 -4.68 -8.43
N ASP A 74 18.89 -3.58 -8.70
CA ASP A 74 18.43 -2.51 -9.59
C ASP A 74 18.29 -2.97 -11.06
N ASP A 75 18.89 -4.09 -11.46
CA ASP A 75 18.66 -4.69 -12.78
C ASP A 75 17.18 -5.08 -13.00
N LEU A 76 16.43 -5.28 -11.92
CA LEU A 76 14.99 -5.56 -11.98
C LEU A 76 14.19 -4.32 -12.32
N ALA A 77 14.70 -3.12 -12.01
CA ALA A 77 14.03 -1.87 -12.30
C ALA A 77 13.91 -1.69 -13.82
N TRP A 78 12.68 -1.49 -14.28
CA TRP A 78 12.33 -1.40 -15.70
C TRP A 78 12.60 -2.65 -16.55
N GLY A 79 13.07 -3.75 -15.93
CA GLY A 79 13.16 -5.06 -16.55
C GLY A 79 11.80 -5.75 -16.69
N PRO A 80 11.74 -6.93 -17.34
CA PRO A 80 10.50 -7.69 -17.56
C PRO A 80 9.72 -8.00 -16.27
N PHE A 81 10.42 -8.22 -15.16
CA PHE A 81 9.81 -8.41 -13.85
C PHE A 81 8.98 -7.19 -13.44
N HIS A 82 9.60 -6.00 -13.44
CA HIS A 82 8.92 -4.77 -13.06
C HIS A 82 7.77 -4.41 -14.00
N LEU A 83 8.01 -4.48 -15.31
CA LEU A 83 7.00 -4.16 -16.33
C LEU A 83 5.77 -5.09 -16.23
N GLY A 84 5.98 -6.38 -15.94
CA GLY A 84 4.89 -7.33 -15.69
C GLY A 84 4.02 -6.92 -14.50
N TRP A 85 4.63 -6.47 -13.41
CA TRP A 85 3.91 -5.99 -12.22
C TRP A 85 3.19 -4.66 -12.45
N LEU A 86 3.76 -3.74 -13.22
CA LEU A 86 3.08 -2.52 -13.64
C LEU A 86 1.83 -2.84 -14.48
N PHE A 87 1.95 -3.75 -15.43
CA PHE A 87 0.82 -4.21 -16.23
C PHE A 87 -0.27 -4.87 -15.37
N ALA A 88 0.12 -5.75 -14.45
CA ALA A 88 -0.80 -6.38 -13.50
C ALA A 88 -1.51 -5.36 -12.61
N MET A 89 -0.81 -4.33 -12.13
CA MET A 89 -1.38 -3.23 -11.35
C MET A 89 -2.44 -2.47 -12.16
N VAL A 90 -2.15 -2.11 -13.41
CA VAL A 90 -3.11 -1.40 -14.28
C VAL A 90 -4.37 -2.24 -14.52
N ILE A 91 -4.22 -3.53 -14.82
CA ILE A 91 -5.36 -4.46 -14.93
C ILE A 91 -6.17 -4.48 -13.64
N ALA A 92 -5.51 -4.61 -12.48
CA ALA A 92 -6.18 -4.64 -11.19
C ALA A 92 -6.95 -3.34 -10.90
N ILE A 93 -6.39 -2.16 -11.26
CA ILE A 93 -7.08 -0.87 -11.14
C ILE A 93 -8.36 -0.90 -11.97
N ILE A 94 -8.31 -1.32 -13.23
CA ILE A 94 -9.46 -1.36 -14.13
C ILE A 94 -10.53 -2.31 -13.58
N VAL A 95 -10.15 -3.54 -13.25
CA VAL A 95 -11.08 -4.57 -12.75
C VAL A 95 -11.76 -4.11 -11.47
N VAL A 96 -11.00 -3.66 -10.47
CA VAL A 96 -11.55 -3.24 -9.17
C VAL A 96 -12.38 -1.96 -9.31
N SER A 97 -11.92 -0.99 -10.10
CA SER A 97 -12.66 0.28 -10.31
C SER A 97 -13.95 0.09 -11.12
N SER A 98 -14.00 -0.89 -12.03
CA SER A 98 -15.22 -1.20 -12.80
C SER A 98 -16.38 -1.64 -11.91
N GLY A 99 -16.09 -2.32 -10.80
CA GLY A 99 -17.06 -2.79 -9.82
C GLY A 99 -17.64 -1.70 -8.92
N VAL A 100 -17.04 -0.51 -8.87
CA VAL A 100 -17.41 0.57 -7.91
C VAL A 100 -18.89 0.95 -7.97
N LYS A 101 -19.49 1.01 -9.17
CA LYS A 101 -20.91 1.36 -9.31
C LYS A 101 -21.81 0.29 -8.67
N ALA A 102 -21.52 -0.98 -8.93
CA ALA A 102 -22.25 -2.10 -8.36
C ALA A 102 -22.06 -2.15 -6.84
N ASP A 103 -20.84 -1.90 -6.36
CA ASP A 103 -20.53 -1.89 -4.93
C ASP A 103 -21.27 -0.77 -4.18
N LYS A 104 -21.44 0.42 -4.78
CA LYS A 104 -22.26 1.50 -4.20
C LYS A 104 -23.75 1.15 -4.12
N ALA A 105 -24.26 0.47 -5.13
CA ALA A 105 -25.67 0.05 -5.18
C ALA A 105 -25.96 -1.16 -4.27
N ASN A 106 -24.91 -1.84 -3.80
CA ASN A 106 -25.05 -3.04 -2.99
C ASN A 106 -25.49 -2.71 -1.56
N THR A 107 -26.67 -3.20 -1.20
CA THR A 107 -27.29 -3.01 0.12
C THR A 107 -26.90 -4.09 1.14
N LYS A 108 -26.20 -5.16 0.71
CA LYS A 108 -25.77 -6.24 1.61
C LYS A 108 -24.77 -5.71 2.63
N ARG A 109 -24.87 -6.25 3.84
CA ARG A 109 -23.92 -5.99 4.94
C ARG A 109 -22.98 -7.17 5.14
N TYR A 110 -21.76 -6.87 5.51
CA TYR A 110 -20.66 -7.81 5.68
C TYR A 110 -20.10 -7.71 7.10
N VAL A 111 -19.38 -8.75 7.55
CA VAL A 111 -18.73 -8.84 8.87
C VAL A 111 -19.70 -8.48 10.01
N PHE A 112 -20.51 -9.45 10.43
CA PHE A 112 -21.53 -9.27 11.48
C PHE A 112 -22.49 -8.09 11.23
N GLY A 113 -22.74 -7.76 9.95
CA GLY A 113 -23.65 -6.69 9.57
C GLY A 113 -23.06 -5.27 9.64
N GLN A 114 -21.78 -5.10 9.99
CA GLN A 114 -21.20 -3.79 10.27
C GLN A 114 -20.75 -3.04 9.01
N LEU A 115 -20.26 -3.76 8.00
CA LEU A 115 -19.59 -3.15 6.84
C LEU A 115 -20.52 -3.11 5.62
N ASN A 116 -20.54 -1.98 4.91
CA ASN A 116 -21.06 -1.94 3.54
C ASN A 116 -20.07 -2.60 2.56
N LYS A 117 -20.42 -2.70 1.28
CA LYS A 117 -19.56 -3.39 0.30
C LYS A 117 -18.21 -2.70 0.07
N ILE A 118 -18.16 -1.37 0.06
CA ILE A 118 -16.92 -0.60 -0.12
C ILE A 118 -15.97 -0.81 1.06
N ASP A 119 -16.50 -0.62 2.27
CA ASP A 119 -15.80 -0.84 3.54
C ASP A 119 -15.27 -2.27 3.63
N PHE A 120 -16.08 -3.25 3.22
CA PHE A 120 -15.65 -4.65 3.17
C PHE A 120 -14.54 -4.90 2.15
N THR A 121 -14.60 -4.29 0.96
CA THR A 121 -13.53 -4.41 -0.05
C THR A 121 -12.21 -3.84 0.49
N VAL A 122 -12.22 -2.67 1.13
CA VAL A 122 -11.02 -2.09 1.76
C VAL A 122 -10.50 -3.00 2.88
N PHE A 123 -11.38 -3.52 3.73
CA PHE A 123 -11.03 -4.48 4.78
C PHE A 123 -10.33 -5.73 4.20
N GLN A 124 -10.83 -6.28 3.09
CA GLN A 124 -10.23 -7.45 2.44
C GLN A 124 -8.80 -7.18 1.94
N PHE A 125 -8.55 -6.00 1.37
CA PHE A 125 -7.18 -5.60 1.02
C PHE A 125 -6.31 -5.40 2.26
N GLY A 126 -6.87 -4.91 3.37
CA GLY A 126 -6.18 -4.86 4.66
C GLY A 126 -5.74 -6.24 5.15
N VAL A 127 -6.60 -7.25 5.05
CA VAL A 127 -6.25 -8.64 5.40
C VAL A 127 -5.16 -9.19 4.47
N LEU A 128 -5.22 -8.89 3.17
CA LEU A 128 -4.17 -9.29 2.22
C LEU A 128 -2.82 -8.69 2.61
N LEU A 129 -2.77 -7.36 2.82
CA LEU A 129 -1.54 -6.65 3.18
C LEU A 129 -1.00 -7.15 4.52
N PHE A 130 -1.86 -7.34 5.52
CA PHE A 130 -1.48 -7.91 6.80
C PHE A 130 -0.87 -9.31 6.65
N GLY A 131 -1.47 -10.17 5.82
CA GLY A 131 -0.95 -11.51 5.56
C GLY A 131 0.47 -11.50 4.97
N ILE A 132 0.71 -10.70 3.92
CA ILE A 132 2.06 -10.61 3.33
C ILE A 132 3.05 -9.89 4.26
N GLU A 133 2.58 -8.97 5.10
CA GLU A 133 3.41 -8.33 6.12
C GLU A 133 3.91 -9.33 7.16
N LEU A 134 3.06 -10.29 7.57
CA LEU A 134 3.48 -11.35 8.49
C LEU A 134 4.68 -12.13 7.97
N TYR A 135 4.72 -12.41 6.66
CA TYR A 135 5.89 -13.04 6.05
C TYR A 135 7.14 -12.16 6.19
N LYS A 136 7.06 -10.88 5.80
CA LYS A 136 8.18 -9.95 5.88
C LYS A 136 8.68 -9.79 7.31
N GLN A 137 7.77 -9.65 8.26
CA GLN A 137 8.10 -9.44 9.67
C GLN A 137 8.71 -10.69 10.30
N LEU A 138 8.06 -11.85 10.11
CA LEU A 138 8.54 -13.10 10.70
C LEU A 138 9.85 -13.51 10.07
N ILE A 139 9.90 -13.66 8.75
CA ILE A 139 11.02 -14.30 8.06
C ILE A 139 12.12 -13.27 7.75
N PHE A 140 11.85 -12.28 6.90
CA PHE A 140 12.89 -11.38 6.38
C PHE A 140 13.48 -10.43 7.43
N LEU A 141 12.67 -10.02 8.42
CA LEU A 141 13.12 -9.14 9.49
C LEU A 141 13.52 -9.91 10.76
N ASN A 142 13.60 -11.24 10.71
CA ASN A 142 14.06 -12.10 11.81
C ASN A 142 13.24 -12.02 13.11
N LEU A 143 11.95 -11.66 13.04
CA LEU A 143 11.12 -11.64 14.26
C LEU A 143 10.95 -13.04 14.87
N TYR A 144 11.01 -14.10 14.05
CA TYR A 144 10.92 -15.49 14.55
C TYR A 144 12.08 -15.87 15.48
N GLU A 145 13.23 -15.20 15.38
CA GLU A 145 14.41 -15.39 16.21
C GLU A 145 14.39 -14.53 17.49
N GLY A 146 13.31 -13.75 17.69
CA GLY A 146 13.08 -12.92 18.86
C GLY A 146 13.46 -11.44 18.67
N LEU A 147 12.99 -10.61 19.58
CA LEU A 147 13.09 -9.13 19.51
C LEU A 147 14.52 -8.58 19.47
N ALA A 148 15.49 -9.33 19.99
CA ALA A 148 16.90 -8.95 19.98
C ALA A 148 17.54 -9.10 18.60
N ASN A 149 17.09 -10.07 17.80
CA ASN A 149 17.57 -10.35 16.44
C ASN A 149 16.70 -9.68 15.36
N TYR A 150 15.55 -9.16 15.76
CA TYR A 150 14.62 -8.49 14.87
C TYR A 150 15.21 -7.20 14.32
N HIS A 151 15.05 -6.99 13.01
CA HIS A 151 15.49 -5.80 12.30
C HIS A 151 14.48 -4.66 12.43
N TRP A 152 14.63 -3.82 13.47
CA TRP A 152 13.63 -2.82 13.86
C TRP A 152 13.43 -1.70 12.85
N TYR A 153 14.38 -1.43 11.96
CA TYR A 153 14.17 -0.51 10.82
C TYR A 153 12.98 -0.91 9.93
N GLY A 154 12.68 -2.21 9.87
CA GLY A 154 11.59 -2.78 9.10
C GLY A 154 10.27 -2.83 9.84
N PHE A 155 10.20 -2.31 11.09
CA PHE A 155 8.96 -2.22 11.85
C PHE A 155 7.89 -1.47 11.05
N PRO A 156 6.62 -1.89 11.08
CA PRO A 156 5.59 -1.43 10.16
C PRO A 156 5.06 -0.02 10.47
N LEU A 157 5.92 0.92 10.84
CA LEU A 157 5.62 2.34 10.97
C LEU A 157 6.36 3.15 9.91
N GLN A 158 6.49 2.60 8.71
CA GLN A 158 6.85 3.37 7.52
C GLN A 158 5.61 3.97 6.88
N PHE A 159 5.78 5.05 6.10
CA PHE A 159 4.68 5.73 5.43
C PHE A 159 3.84 4.75 4.58
N CYS A 160 4.53 3.89 3.85
CA CYS A 160 3.90 2.85 3.03
C CYS A 160 3.38 1.66 3.85
N SER A 161 3.74 1.54 5.13
CA SER A 161 3.23 0.49 6.04
C SER A 161 1.92 0.84 6.73
N ILE A 162 1.60 2.14 6.84
CA ILE A 162 0.32 2.63 7.39
C ILE A 162 -0.96 1.93 6.88
N PRO A 163 -1.07 1.53 5.59
CA PRO A 163 -2.18 0.71 5.12
C PRO A 163 -2.56 -0.48 6.01
N ILE A 164 -1.62 -1.15 6.69
CA ILE A 164 -1.96 -2.31 7.54
C ILE A 164 -2.79 -1.95 8.76
N PHE A 165 -2.76 -0.69 9.18
CA PHE A 165 -3.61 -0.20 10.26
C PHE A 165 -4.89 0.38 9.66
N LEU A 166 -4.77 1.25 8.66
CA LEU A 166 -5.93 1.98 8.15
C LEU A 166 -6.91 1.08 7.40
N TYR A 167 -6.46 0.14 6.59
CA TYR A 167 -7.35 -0.68 5.76
C TYR A 167 -8.25 -1.61 6.58
N PRO A 168 -7.74 -2.33 7.60
CA PRO A 168 -8.62 -3.14 8.43
C PRO A 168 -9.42 -2.32 9.44
N LEU A 169 -8.92 -1.19 9.96
CA LEU A 169 -9.58 -0.45 11.05
C LEU A 169 -10.59 0.59 10.57
N THR A 170 -10.27 1.37 9.53
CA THR A 170 -11.13 2.46 9.03
C THR A 170 -12.55 2.02 8.64
N PRO A 171 -12.75 0.84 8.00
CA PRO A 171 -14.08 0.32 7.70
C PRO A 171 -15.04 0.30 8.90
N PHE A 172 -14.53 0.10 10.11
CA PHE A 172 -15.33 0.01 11.34
C PHE A 172 -15.58 1.36 12.03
N ILE A 173 -14.98 2.44 11.54
CA ILE A 173 -15.20 3.78 12.10
C ILE A 173 -16.63 4.22 11.80
N LYS A 174 -17.38 4.59 12.84
CA LYS A 174 -18.79 5.06 12.69
C LYS A 174 -18.89 6.54 12.36
N ASN A 175 -17.89 7.34 12.73
CA ASN A 175 -17.88 8.76 12.44
C ASN A 175 -17.51 8.98 10.97
N GLU A 176 -18.50 9.34 10.15
CA GLU A 176 -18.35 9.53 8.71
C GLU A 176 -17.34 10.62 8.35
N LYS A 177 -17.18 11.68 9.15
CA LYS A 177 -16.18 12.73 8.88
C LYS A 177 -14.76 12.20 9.06
N ILE A 178 -14.53 11.41 10.11
CA ILE A 178 -13.22 10.79 10.38
C ILE A 178 -12.92 9.73 9.32
N LYS A 179 -13.90 8.88 9.00
CA LYS A 179 -13.79 7.86 7.94
C LYS A 179 -13.46 8.52 6.60
N GLU A 180 -14.16 9.58 6.23
CA GLU A 180 -13.92 10.32 4.98
C GLU A 180 -12.52 10.96 4.95
N ALA A 181 -12.04 11.52 6.08
CA ALA A 181 -10.69 12.06 6.17
C ALA A 181 -9.63 10.97 5.96
N ILE A 182 -9.80 9.80 6.58
CA ILE A 182 -8.87 8.67 6.42
C ILE A 182 -8.93 8.07 5.02
N TYR A 183 -10.12 7.90 4.44
CA TYR A 183 -10.25 7.46 3.05
C TYR A 183 -9.67 8.49 2.07
N SER A 184 -9.78 9.78 2.37
CA SER A 184 -9.09 10.82 1.58
C SER A 184 -7.57 10.73 1.72
N PHE A 185 -7.05 10.44 2.91
CA PHE A 185 -5.63 10.16 3.12
C PHE A 185 -5.16 8.96 2.28
N ILE A 186 -5.88 7.84 2.34
CA ILE A 186 -5.56 6.65 1.54
C ILE A 186 -5.58 7.00 0.04
N SER A 187 -6.61 7.71 -0.42
CA SER A 187 -6.75 8.08 -1.82
C SER A 187 -5.65 9.02 -2.34
N ILE A 188 -5.11 9.90 -1.50
CA ILE A 188 -4.12 10.91 -1.92
C ILE A 188 -2.71 10.46 -1.57
N PHE A 189 -2.45 10.18 -0.29
CA PHE A 189 -1.12 9.93 0.25
C PHE A 189 -0.63 8.50 0.04
N ASN A 190 -1.49 7.48 0.22
CA ASN A 190 -1.08 6.11 -0.16
C ASN A 190 -0.92 5.99 -1.68
N LEU A 191 -1.67 6.76 -2.48
CA LEU A 191 -1.44 6.80 -3.92
C LEU A 191 -0.03 7.30 -4.25
N ILE A 192 0.40 8.40 -3.60
CA ILE A 192 1.75 8.94 -3.77
C ILE A 192 2.81 7.91 -3.35
N GLY A 193 2.69 7.32 -2.16
CA GLY A 193 3.66 6.33 -1.67
C GLY A 193 3.70 5.05 -2.51
N GLY A 194 2.54 4.59 -2.98
CA GLY A 194 2.43 3.45 -3.88
C GLY A 194 3.05 3.74 -5.24
N LEU A 195 2.67 4.84 -5.89
CA LEU A 195 3.20 5.23 -7.20
C LEU A 195 4.69 5.56 -7.16
N ALA A 196 5.18 6.19 -6.09
CA ALA A 196 6.60 6.50 -5.95
C ALA A 196 7.45 5.23 -6.06
N VAL A 197 7.08 4.15 -5.36
CA VAL A 197 7.81 2.87 -5.45
C VAL A 197 7.57 2.14 -6.76
N MET A 198 6.35 2.17 -7.29
CA MET A 198 6.04 1.52 -8.57
C MET A 198 6.66 2.24 -9.78
N ILE A 199 7.01 3.53 -9.69
CA ILE A 199 7.57 4.28 -10.81
C ILE A 199 9.07 4.50 -10.61
N LEU A 200 9.49 4.95 -9.42
CA LEU A 200 10.90 5.15 -9.05
C LEU A 200 11.46 3.83 -8.52
N ALA A 201 11.46 2.80 -9.36
CA ALA A 201 11.75 1.42 -8.98
C ALA A 201 13.24 1.15 -8.64
N THR A 202 14.11 2.13 -8.72
CA THR A 202 15.52 2.01 -8.31
C THR A 202 15.63 2.02 -6.79
N GLY A 203 16.42 1.09 -6.21
CA GLY A 203 16.64 0.97 -4.77
C GLY A 203 15.50 0.32 -3.98
N VAL A 204 14.45 -0.17 -4.64
CA VAL A 204 13.26 -0.77 -3.98
C VAL A 204 13.31 -2.30 -3.93
N TYR A 205 14.18 -2.91 -4.73
CA TYR A 205 14.30 -4.35 -4.87
C TYR A 205 15.40 -4.92 -3.98
N THR A 206 15.29 -6.22 -3.72
CA THR A 206 16.33 -7.01 -3.06
C THR A 206 16.69 -8.22 -3.91
N LEU A 207 17.81 -8.87 -3.59
CA LEU A 207 18.21 -10.14 -4.22
C LEU A 207 17.25 -11.30 -3.90
N GLN A 208 16.39 -11.14 -2.88
CA GLN A 208 15.40 -12.14 -2.52
C GLN A 208 14.13 -11.96 -3.37
N VAL A 209 13.74 -13.02 -4.07
CA VAL A 209 12.57 -12.98 -4.96
C VAL A 209 11.28 -12.71 -4.18
N SER A 210 11.15 -13.32 -3.01
CA SER A 210 9.98 -13.17 -2.15
C SER A 210 9.74 -11.72 -1.72
N ILE A 211 10.79 -10.98 -1.36
CA ILE A 211 10.69 -9.59 -0.94
C ILE A 211 10.45 -8.66 -2.12
N SER A 212 11.09 -8.91 -3.26
CA SER A 212 10.80 -8.14 -4.48
C SER A 212 9.35 -8.35 -4.95
N ILE A 213 8.80 -9.57 -4.85
CA ILE A 213 7.37 -9.83 -5.09
C ILE A 213 6.49 -9.14 -4.04
N HIS A 214 6.84 -9.24 -2.76
CA HIS A 214 6.13 -8.57 -1.67
C HIS A 214 6.01 -7.07 -1.95
N THR A 215 7.11 -6.40 -2.29
CA THR A 215 7.13 -4.96 -2.61
C THR A 215 6.16 -4.64 -3.75
N MET A 216 6.17 -5.41 -4.84
CA MET A 216 5.27 -5.17 -5.98
C MET A 216 3.79 -5.37 -5.62
N ILE A 217 3.46 -6.43 -4.88
CA ILE A 217 2.09 -6.65 -4.40
C ILE A 217 1.65 -5.52 -3.47
N TRP A 218 2.53 -5.16 -2.52
CA TRP A 218 2.25 -4.16 -1.50
C TRP A 218 1.89 -2.81 -2.09
N HIS A 219 2.80 -2.25 -2.89
CA HIS A 219 2.64 -0.92 -3.46
C HIS A 219 1.59 -0.91 -4.58
N GLY A 220 1.48 -2.00 -5.36
CA GLY A 220 0.40 -2.16 -6.33
C GLY A 220 -0.99 -2.14 -5.68
N VAL A 221 -1.16 -2.84 -4.55
CA VAL A 221 -2.43 -2.83 -3.78
C VAL A 221 -2.72 -1.43 -3.21
N MET A 222 -1.70 -0.71 -2.73
CA MET A 222 -1.90 0.69 -2.29
C MET A 222 -2.49 1.55 -3.40
N VAL A 223 -1.93 1.47 -4.61
CA VAL A 223 -2.42 2.22 -5.78
C VAL A 223 -3.85 1.78 -6.16
N VAL A 224 -4.10 0.47 -6.23
CA VAL A 224 -5.43 -0.08 -6.57
C VAL A 224 -6.51 0.41 -5.60
N VAL A 225 -6.24 0.33 -4.29
CA VAL A 225 -7.20 0.77 -3.25
C VAL A 225 -7.41 2.28 -3.31
N ALA A 226 -6.36 3.06 -3.55
CA ALA A 226 -6.48 4.50 -3.68
C ALA A 226 -7.41 4.88 -4.84
N PHE A 227 -7.21 4.30 -6.04
CA PHE A 227 -8.09 4.52 -7.20
C PHE A 227 -9.51 4.03 -6.97
N TYR A 228 -9.69 2.89 -6.30
CA TYR A 228 -11.01 2.38 -5.92
C TYR A 228 -11.76 3.41 -5.07
N LEU A 229 -11.12 3.94 -4.03
CA LEU A 229 -11.69 4.95 -3.13
C LEU A 229 -11.91 6.31 -3.81
N ILE A 230 -11.00 6.74 -4.68
CA ILE A 230 -11.18 7.96 -5.50
C ILE A 230 -12.47 7.88 -6.30
N ASN A 231 -12.71 6.74 -6.96
CA ASN A 231 -13.93 6.50 -7.73
C ASN A 231 -15.17 6.34 -6.82
N ALA A 232 -15.02 5.66 -5.68
CA ALA A 232 -16.10 5.38 -4.74
C ALA A 232 -16.60 6.62 -4.00
N TYR A 233 -15.71 7.55 -3.63
CA TYR A 233 -16.08 8.74 -2.86
C TYR A 233 -15.95 10.04 -3.65
N LYS A 234 -15.51 9.98 -4.91
CA LYS A 234 -15.24 11.16 -5.75
C LYS A 234 -14.26 12.11 -5.06
N ILE A 235 -13.19 11.54 -4.51
CA ILE A 235 -12.10 12.28 -3.88
C ILE A 235 -11.52 13.29 -4.89
N GLY A 236 -11.27 14.53 -4.47
CA GLY A 236 -10.95 15.66 -5.36
C GLY A 236 -12.12 16.62 -5.66
N THR A 237 -13.38 16.24 -5.41
CA THR A 237 -14.53 17.14 -5.66
C THR A 237 -14.76 18.20 -4.58
N LYS A 238 -14.31 17.96 -3.34
CA LYS A 238 -14.51 18.86 -2.20
C LYS A 238 -13.17 19.16 -1.53
N TRP A 239 -12.95 20.42 -1.18
CA TRP A 239 -11.72 20.86 -0.50
C TRP A 239 -11.48 20.14 0.84
N ARG A 240 -12.56 19.78 1.54
CA ARG A 240 -12.48 18.99 2.78
C ARG A 240 -11.78 17.64 2.62
N HIS A 241 -11.78 17.04 1.42
CA HIS A 241 -11.04 15.81 1.17
C HIS A 241 -9.54 16.03 1.36
N TYR A 242 -9.00 17.12 0.81
CA TYR A 242 -7.59 17.47 0.97
C TYR A 242 -7.26 17.86 2.41
N LEU A 243 -8.06 18.74 3.04
CA LEU A 243 -7.82 19.13 4.44
C LEU A 243 -7.89 17.94 5.40
N GLY A 244 -8.86 17.04 5.21
CA GLY A 244 -8.97 15.81 6.00
C GLY A 244 -7.75 14.91 5.82
N ALA A 245 -7.30 14.71 4.57
CA ALA A 245 -6.11 13.92 4.27
C ALA A 245 -4.84 14.51 4.91
N VAL A 246 -4.64 15.83 4.81
CA VAL A 246 -3.48 16.53 5.40
C VAL A 246 -3.52 16.46 6.92
N THR A 247 -4.70 16.54 7.53
CA THR A 247 -4.86 16.39 8.99
C THR A 247 -4.43 14.99 9.44
N VAL A 248 -4.86 13.95 8.71
CA VAL A 248 -4.43 12.57 9.01
C VAL A 248 -2.92 12.42 8.84
N LEU A 249 -2.33 12.98 7.78
CA LEU A 249 -0.88 12.99 7.58
C LEU A 249 -0.14 13.62 8.77
N PHE A 250 -0.58 14.80 9.22
CA PHE A 250 0.01 15.50 10.35
C PHE A 250 -0.03 14.64 11.62
N CYS A 251 -1.19 14.06 11.94
CA CYS A 251 -1.34 13.18 13.10
C CYS A 251 -0.41 11.97 13.04
N LEU A 252 -0.24 11.35 11.86
CA LEU A 252 0.64 10.21 11.67
C LEU A 252 2.13 10.58 11.78
N ILE A 253 2.53 11.76 11.29
CA ILE A 253 3.91 12.26 11.45
C ILE A 253 4.22 12.51 12.92
N VAL A 254 3.30 13.13 13.67
CA VAL A 254 3.45 13.32 15.12
C VAL A 254 3.59 11.97 15.82
N LEU A 255 2.72 11.01 15.51
CA LEU A 255 2.80 9.66 16.06
C LEU A 255 4.13 8.96 15.74
N ALA A 256 4.60 9.05 14.48
CA ALA A 256 5.85 8.47 14.05
C ALA A 256 7.03 9.11 14.79
N GLN A 257 7.04 10.43 14.93
CA GLN A 257 8.11 11.14 15.63
C GLN A 257 8.15 10.81 17.13
N LEU A 258 7.00 10.76 17.80
CA LEU A 258 6.91 10.32 19.19
C LEU A 258 7.43 8.88 19.35
N THR A 259 7.10 8.00 18.40
CA THR A 259 7.57 6.61 18.41
C THR A 259 9.08 6.52 18.18
N ASN A 260 9.65 7.33 17.28
CA ASN A 260 11.09 7.41 17.05
C ASN A 260 11.84 7.81 18.33
N VAL A 261 11.35 8.84 19.03
CA VAL A 261 11.90 9.27 20.32
C VAL A 261 11.79 8.15 21.35
N LEU A 262 10.62 7.53 21.49
CA LEU A 262 10.40 6.44 22.43
C LEU A 262 11.35 5.26 22.18
N PHE A 263 11.45 4.79 20.93
CA PHE A 263 12.24 3.61 20.58
C PHE A 263 13.74 3.88 20.69
N HIS A 264 14.19 5.11 20.43
CA HIS A 264 15.57 5.52 20.71
C HIS A 264 15.92 5.34 22.20
N TYR A 265 15.07 5.83 23.12
CA TYR A 265 15.33 5.68 24.55
C TYR A 265 15.19 4.24 25.07
N ILE A 266 14.30 3.45 24.48
CA ILE A 266 14.21 2.00 24.76
C ILE A 266 15.48 1.30 24.26
N GLY A 267 15.96 1.62 23.07
CA GLY A 267 17.16 1.05 22.45
C GLY A 267 18.46 1.31 23.22
N MET A 268 18.51 2.36 24.05
CA MET A 268 19.61 2.60 24.97
C MET A 268 19.63 1.65 26.18
N LYS A 269 18.50 1.02 26.51
CA LYS A 269 18.36 0.10 27.65
C LYS A 269 18.24 -1.36 27.23
N PHE A 270 17.71 -1.62 26.05
CA PHE A 270 17.45 -2.96 25.53
C PHE A 270 18.01 -3.10 24.12
N PRO A 271 18.64 -4.24 23.79
CA PRO A 271 19.12 -4.49 22.43
C PRO A 271 17.95 -4.58 21.44
N GLY A 272 18.15 -4.08 20.22
CA GLY A 272 17.18 -4.16 19.12
C GLY A 272 16.64 -2.79 18.69
N PRO A 273 15.74 -2.14 19.45
CA PRO A 273 14.98 -0.96 18.99
C PRO A 273 15.79 0.29 18.60
N GLY A 274 17.10 0.31 18.85
CA GLY A 274 17.96 1.47 18.63
C GLY A 274 18.09 1.91 17.17
N ASP A 275 17.81 1.03 16.20
CA ASP A 275 17.88 1.33 14.77
C ASP A 275 16.52 1.63 14.11
N PHE A 276 15.46 1.72 14.91
CA PHE A 276 14.11 2.08 14.48
C PHE A 276 14.07 3.47 13.82
N ASP A 277 13.44 3.55 12.65
CA ASP A 277 13.35 4.78 11.86
C ASP A 277 11.97 4.91 11.20
N GLY A 278 10.94 5.12 12.02
CA GLY A 278 9.56 5.33 11.58
C GLY A 278 9.46 6.54 10.65
N PHE A 279 8.75 6.36 9.53
CA PHE A 279 8.61 7.30 8.41
C PHE A 279 9.93 7.79 7.80
N PHE A 280 11.06 7.19 8.17
CA PHE A 280 12.39 7.71 7.87
C PHE A 280 12.58 9.16 8.36
N ILE A 281 12.02 9.51 9.52
CA ILE A 281 12.13 10.85 10.12
C ILE A 281 12.86 10.88 11.48
N SER A 282 13.44 9.74 11.92
CA SER A 282 14.19 9.69 13.17
C SER A 282 15.37 10.68 13.14
N PRO A 283 15.60 11.50 14.18
CA PRO A 283 16.67 12.49 14.21
C PRO A 283 18.05 11.88 14.53
N TRP A 284 18.11 10.58 14.82
CA TRP A 284 19.34 9.84 15.15
C TRP A 284 19.82 8.95 14.01
N ILE A 285 19.03 8.78 12.95
CA ILE A 285 19.28 7.82 11.88
C ILE A 285 19.47 8.58 10.56
N ASP A 286 20.55 8.30 9.84
CA ASP A 286 20.96 9.00 8.60
C ASP A 286 20.65 8.21 7.33
N ARG A 287 19.71 7.25 7.41
CA ARG A 287 19.26 6.42 6.28
C ARG A 287 18.78 7.27 5.11
N ARG A 288 19.22 6.91 3.90
CA ARG A 288 18.93 7.61 2.63
C ARG A 288 17.86 6.90 1.79
N ASN A 289 16.89 6.27 2.45
CA ASN A 289 15.84 5.48 1.81
C ASN A 289 14.76 6.33 1.11
N MET A 290 14.76 7.65 1.33
CA MET A 290 13.88 8.59 0.64
C MET A 290 14.71 9.50 -0.27
N PRO A 291 14.46 9.51 -1.60
CA PRO A 291 15.14 10.41 -2.51
C PRO A 291 15.04 11.87 -2.03
N ILE A 292 16.16 12.59 -2.02
CA ILE A 292 16.29 14.00 -1.59
C ILE A 292 16.08 14.21 -0.08
N LEU A 293 14.94 13.78 0.48
CA LEU A 293 14.62 13.94 1.90
C LEU A 293 15.63 13.23 2.81
N GLY A 294 16.08 12.04 2.43
CA GLY A 294 17.12 11.31 3.16
C GLY A 294 18.44 12.07 3.20
N ASP A 295 18.85 12.67 2.08
CA ASP A 295 20.07 13.48 2.00
C ASP A 295 19.97 14.75 2.83
N ILE A 296 18.81 15.44 2.83
CA ILE A 296 18.59 16.62 3.68
C ILE A 296 18.83 16.27 5.14
N ARG A 297 18.21 15.19 5.64
CA ARG A 297 18.38 14.73 7.02
C ARG A 297 19.82 14.34 7.31
N ALA A 298 20.42 13.51 6.46
CA ALA A 298 21.80 13.06 6.62
C ALA A 298 22.77 14.25 6.70
N ASN A 299 22.56 15.28 5.87
CA ASN A 299 23.35 16.50 5.89
C ASN A 299 23.13 17.35 7.15
N MET A 300 21.90 17.40 7.71
CA MET A 300 21.66 18.06 9.00
C MET A 300 22.43 17.36 10.13
N ILE A 301 22.42 16.03 10.15
CA ILE A 301 23.15 15.22 11.14
C ILE A 301 24.67 15.43 10.98
N ALA A 302 25.19 15.24 9.76
CA ALA A 302 26.62 15.39 9.45
C ALA A 302 27.13 16.82 9.68
N GLY A 303 26.26 17.83 9.46
CA GLY A 303 26.55 19.24 9.72
C GLY A 303 26.52 19.64 11.20
N GLY A 304 26.25 18.70 12.12
CA GLY A 304 26.25 18.96 13.56
C GLY A 304 25.03 19.75 14.07
N VAL A 305 23.91 19.73 13.34
CA VAL A 305 22.66 20.36 13.80
C VAL A 305 22.20 19.65 15.08
N PRO A 306 21.85 20.37 16.16
CA PRO A 306 21.36 19.75 17.39
C PRO A 306 20.17 18.82 17.15
N THR A 307 20.19 17.62 17.73
CA THR A 307 19.17 16.58 17.55
C THR A 307 17.75 17.09 17.78
N LEU A 308 17.54 17.94 18.80
CA LEU A 308 16.23 18.54 19.07
C LEU A 308 15.73 19.40 17.89
N ILE A 309 16.62 20.14 17.24
CA ILE A 309 16.29 20.94 16.06
C ILE A 309 15.95 20.02 14.90
N ILE A 310 16.70 18.93 14.68
CA ILE A 310 16.38 17.94 13.63
C ILE A 310 15.01 17.31 13.90
N ALA A 311 14.75 16.90 15.14
CA ALA A 311 13.50 16.26 15.59
C ALA A 311 12.27 17.14 15.39
N LEU A 312 12.44 18.46 15.39
CA LEU A 312 11.38 19.42 15.11
C LEU A 312 11.36 19.76 13.62
N VAL A 313 12.44 20.28 13.06
CA VAL A 313 12.47 20.86 11.71
C VAL A 313 12.27 19.82 10.61
N PHE A 314 12.92 18.65 10.69
CA PHE A 314 12.86 17.67 9.60
C PHE A 314 11.45 17.09 9.38
N PRO A 315 10.70 16.67 10.42
CA PRO A 315 9.29 16.29 10.26
C PRO A 315 8.40 17.40 9.67
N HIS A 316 8.71 18.68 9.92
CA HIS A 316 7.99 19.80 9.31
C HIS A 316 8.32 19.93 7.81
N ILE A 317 9.59 19.79 7.42
CA ILE A 317 10.00 19.75 6.01
C ILE A 317 9.28 18.60 5.29
N TYR A 318 9.30 17.41 5.91
CA TYR A 318 8.58 16.23 5.43
C TYR A 318 7.09 16.53 5.22
N PHE A 319 6.43 17.10 6.24
CA PHE A 319 5.01 17.44 6.17
C PHE A 319 4.70 18.42 5.03
N VAL A 320 5.52 19.46 4.85
CA VAL A 320 5.32 20.45 3.78
C VAL A 320 5.46 19.81 2.41
N ILE A 321 6.52 19.04 2.17
CA ILE A 321 6.78 18.41 0.86
C ILE A 321 5.68 17.42 0.50
N PHE A 322 5.28 16.55 1.44
CA PHE A 322 4.17 15.63 1.21
C PHE A 322 2.86 16.38 1.00
N SER A 323 2.55 17.41 1.80
CA SER A 323 1.32 18.20 1.64
C SER A 323 1.23 18.89 0.28
N LEU A 324 2.34 19.44 -0.24
CA LEU A 324 2.41 20.02 -1.58
C LEU A 324 2.19 18.97 -2.66
N THR A 325 2.81 17.79 -2.52
CA THR A 325 2.61 16.67 -3.44
C THR A 325 1.15 16.18 -3.42
N GLY A 326 0.57 16.09 -2.23
CA GLY A 326 -0.85 15.77 -2.03
C GLY A 326 -1.79 16.79 -2.67
N LEU A 327 -1.40 18.06 -2.67
CA LEU A 327 -2.18 19.14 -3.29
C LEU A 327 -2.21 18.97 -4.81
N LEU A 328 -1.09 18.58 -5.43
CA LEU A 328 -1.03 18.28 -6.86
C LEU A 328 -1.96 17.13 -7.23
N ILE A 329 -1.94 16.03 -6.45
CA ILE A 329 -2.84 14.89 -6.66
C ILE A 329 -4.31 15.30 -6.47
N TYR A 330 -4.62 16.12 -5.45
CA TYR A 330 -5.96 16.64 -5.26
C TYR A 330 -6.43 17.43 -6.49
N TYR A 331 -5.63 18.37 -6.99
CA TYR A 331 -6.00 19.18 -8.15
C TYR A 331 -6.11 18.36 -9.44
N LEU A 332 -5.25 17.36 -9.63
CA LEU A 332 -5.35 16.42 -10.74
C LEU A 332 -6.76 15.80 -10.80
N PHE A 333 -7.23 15.22 -9.68
CA PHE A 333 -8.57 14.63 -9.64
C PHE A 333 -9.68 15.68 -9.63
N HIS A 334 -9.46 16.84 -9.04
CA HIS A 334 -10.42 17.96 -9.11
C HIS A 334 -10.75 18.34 -10.56
N PHE A 335 -9.72 18.50 -11.39
CA PHE A 335 -9.91 18.84 -12.81
C PHE A 335 -10.53 17.70 -13.60
N ILE A 336 -10.13 16.45 -13.35
CA ILE A 336 -10.77 15.27 -13.97
C ILE A 336 -12.28 15.25 -13.67
N TRP A 337 -12.68 15.46 -12.41
CA TRP A 337 -14.10 15.46 -12.06
C TRP A 337 -14.87 16.63 -12.67
N LYS A 338 -14.26 17.82 -12.68
CA LYS A 338 -14.85 19.01 -13.30
C LYS A 338 -15.14 18.79 -14.79
N ASP A 339 -14.20 18.16 -15.51
CA ASP A 339 -14.39 17.84 -16.93
C ASP A 339 -15.47 16.78 -17.15
N VAL A 340 -15.48 15.72 -16.33
CA VAL A 340 -16.53 14.68 -16.38
C VAL A 340 -17.93 15.28 -16.14
N GLU A 341 -18.06 16.23 -15.21
CA GLU A 341 -19.33 16.92 -14.95
C GLU A 341 -19.74 17.84 -16.10
N LYS A 342 -18.79 18.58 -16.68
CA LYS A 342 -19.03 19.42 -17.87
C LYS A 342 -19.56 18.59 -19.03
N ASN A 343 -18.88 17.49 -19.37
CA ASN A 343 -19.24 16.60 -20.46
C ASN A 343 -20.63 15.95 -20.26
N LYS A 344 -21.01 15.64 -19.01
CA LYS A 344 -22.35 15.15 -18.69
C LYS A 344 -23.44 16.20 -18.93
N LYS A 345 -23.19 17.45 -18.53
CA LYS A 345 -24.13 18.56 -18.75
C LYS A 345 -24.34 18.83 -20.23
N GLU A 346 -23.27 18.85 -21.02
CA GLU A 346 -23.35 19.03 -22.48
C GLU A 346 -24.13 17.91 -23.17
N LYS A 347 -23.91 16.65 -22.77
CA LYS A 347 -24.70 15.52 -23.29
C LYS A 347 -26.18 15.65 -22.95
N ALA A 348 -26.52 15.96 -21.69
CA ALA A 348 -27.90 16.14 -21.27
C ALA A 348 -28.60 17.29 -22.02
N LEU A 349 -27.89 18.38 -22.32
CA LEU A 349 -28.42 19.48 -23.12
C LEU A 349 -28.77 19.03 -24.54
N LYS A 350 -27.88 18.25 -25.18
CA LYS A 350 -28.10 17.71 -26.54
C LYS A 350 -29.26 16.73 -26.62
N THR A 351 -29.46 15.90 -25.58
CA THR A 351 -30.58 14.95 -25.53
C THR A 351 -31.93 15.62 -25.30
N ASN A 352 -31.95 16.82 -24.70
CA ASN A 352 -33.19 17.59 -24.47
C ASN A 352 -33.57 18.52 -25.65
N THR A 353 -32.71 18.65 -26.66
CA THR A 353 -32.94 19.42 -27.88
C THR A 353 -33.32 18.56 -29.10
N LEU A 354 -33.42 17.25 -28.93
CA LEU A 354 -33.94 16.26 -29.87
C LEU A 354 -35.26 15.72 -29.30
#